data_AF-A0A852CQL3-F1
#
_entry.id   AF-A0A852CQL3-F1
#
_cell.length_a   1.000
_cell.length_b   1.000
_cell.length_c   1.000
_cell.angle_alpha   90.00
_cell.angle_beta   90.00
_cell.angle_gamma   90.00
#
_symmetry.space_group_name_H-M   'P 1'
#
loop_
_entity.id
_entity.type
_entity.pdbx_description
1 polymer ?
#
loop_
_entity_poly.entity_id
_entity_poly.type
_entity_poly.pdbx_seq_one_letter_code
_entity_poly.pdbx_strand_id
1 'polypeptide(L)'
;LGGACLLGVGIWVIVDPTGFREIVAANPLLFTGAYIMLAMGAMLFLLGFLGCCGAIRENKCLLLFFFMFILLIFLAELSAAILAFIFRENLTREFFTKELQKHYLRNNDTDVFSSTWNSVMITFACCGVNGPEDFEVVPLLPYSSLERSTPEACCLRELQSREGMFVDREACLLGVERFQNRQ
;
A
#
# COMPACT_ATOMS: atom_id res chain seq x y z
N LEU A 1 -20.72 4.09 17.15
CA LEU A 1 -19.90 5.29 17.45
C LEU A 1 -18.55 5.24 16.74
N GLY A 2 -17.67 4.26 17.02
CA GLY A 2 -16.38 4.14 16.32
C GLY A 2 -16.46 4.14 14.79
N GLY A 3 -17.36 3.34 14.20
CA GLY A 3 -17.59 3.35 12.75
C GLY A 3 -18.09 4.69 12.20
N ALA A 4 -18.90 5.42 12.95
CA ALA A 4 -19.36 6.76 12.56
C ALA A 4 -18.22 7.78 12.58
N CYS A 5 -17.34 7.71 13.58
CA CYS A 5 -16.15 8.56 13.64
C CYS A 5 -15.20 8.28 12.49
N LEU A 6 -14.89 6.99 12.22
CA LEU A 6 -14.04 6.58 11.11
C LEU A 6 -14.60 7.01 9.75
N LEU A 7 -15.91 6.81 9.54
CA LEU A 7 -16.59 7.27 8.34
C LEU A 7 -16.55 8.80 8.22
N GLY A 8 -16.79 9.52 9.31
CA GLY A 8 -16.70 10.98 9.34
C GLY A 8 -15.30 11.49 8.98
N VAL A 9 -14.25 10.88 9.52
CA VAL A 9 -12.86 11.20 9.17
C VAL A 9 -12.57 10.86 7.71
N GLY A 10 -13.01 9.70 7.22
CA GLY A 10 -12.84 9.32 5.81
C GLY A 10 -13.52 10.29 4.84
N ILE A 11 -14.75 10.71 5.15
CA ILE A 11 -15.46 11.73 4.37
C ILE A 11 -14.73 13.06 4.45
N TRP A 12 -14.30 13.48 5.64
CA TRP A 12 -13.54 14.71 5.83
C TRP A 12 -12.30 14.73 4.92
N VAL A 13 -11.48 13.67 4.95
CA VAL A 13 -10.26 13.56 4.13
C VAL A 13 -10.54 13.69 2.63
N ILE A 14 -11.66 13.15 2.14
CA ILE A 14 -12.01 13.17 0.71
C ILE A 14 -12.60 14.52 0.28
N VAL A 15 -13.35 15.18 1.17
CA VAL A 15 -14.11 16.41 0.86
C VAL A 15 -13.34 17.68 1.27
N ASP A 16 -12.26 17.55 2.05
CA ASP A 16 -11.53 18.67 2.62
C ASP A 16 -11.11 19.71 1.56
N PRO A 17 -11.65 20.94 1.63
CA PRO A 17 -11.38 21.99 0.65
C PRO A 17 -10.06 22.73 0.92
N THR A 18 -9.35 22.45 2.02
CA THR A 18 -8.11 23.12 2.42
C THR A 18 -6.87 22.55 1.72
N GLY A 19 -7.05 21.65 0.75
CA GLY A 19 -5.98 21.05 -0.05
C GLY A 19 -5.48 19.70 0.47
N PHE A 20 -6.07 19.18 1.56
CA PHE A 20 -5.70 17.86 2.11
C PHE A 20 -5.96 16.73 1.12
N ARG A 21 -7.05 16.83 0.33
CA ARG A 21 -7.33 15.92 -0.77
C ARG A 21 -6.20 15.86 -1.80
N GLU A 22 -5.59 17.00 -2.12
CA GLU A 22 -4.48 17.07 -3.09
C GLU A 22 -3.22 16.40 -2.55
N ILE A 23 -2.92 16.56 -1.25
CA ILE A 23 -1.80 15.88 -0.57
C ILE A 23 -2.01 14.36 -0.56
N VAL A 24 -3.24 13.92 -0.30
CA VAL A 24 -3.61 12.51 -0.29
C VAL A 24 -3.63 11.94 -1.70
N ALA A 25 -4.10 12.69 -2.70
CA ALA A 25 -4.11 12.28 -4.11
C ALA A 25 -2.71 12.22 -4.72
N ALA A 26 -1.76 13.03 -4.23
CA ALA A 26 -0.36 12.97 -4.64
C ALA A 26 0.32 11.65 -4.26
N ASN A 27 -0.22 10.93 -3.27
CA ASN A 27 0.32 9.66 -2.80
C ASN A 27 -0.67 8.52 -3.05
N PRO A 28 -0.44 7.64 -4.04
CA PRO A 28 -1.39 6.59 -4.40
C PRO A 28 -1.75 5.65 -3.23
N LEU A 29 -0.81 5.41 -2.30
CA LEU A 29 -1.10 4.64 -1.08
C LEU A 29 -2.03 5.37 -0.12
N LEU A 30 -1.84 6.68 0.10
CA LEU A 30 -2.71 7.46 0.97
C LEU A 30 -4.10 7.61 0.35
N PHE A 31 -4.17 7.81 -0.96
CA PHE A 31 -5.43 7.85 -1.70
C PHE A 31 -6.19 6.54 -1.54
N THR A 32 -5.54 5.40 -1.82
CA THR A 32 -6.13 4.07 -1.63
C THR A 32 -6.54 3.85 -0.17
N GLY A 33 -5.67 4.22 0.78
CA GLY A 33 -5.93 4.12 2.21
C GLY A 33 -7.15 4.93 2.67
N ALA A 34 -7.37 6.12 2.13
CA ALA A 34 -8.53 6.95 2.45
C ALA A 34 -9.84 6.28 2.00
N TYR A 35 -9.87 5.67 0.81
CA TYR A 35 -11.03 4.90 0.35
C TYR A 35 -11.26 3.63 1.17
N ILE A 36 -10.19 2.92 1.58
CA ILE A 36 -10.30 1.77 2.48
C ILE A 36 -10.87 2.19 3.83
N MET A 37 -10.38 3.30 4.41
CA MET A 37 -10.88 3.84 5.67
C MET A 37 -12.37 4.18 5.56
N LEU A 38 -12.79 4.81 4.45
CA LEU A 38 -14.20 5.13 4.19
C LEU A 38 -15.06 3.86 4.11
N ALA A 39 -14.63 2.86 3.33
CA ALA A 39 -15.36 1.61 3.13
C ALA A 39 -15.49 0.82 4.44
N MET A 40 -14.39 0.68 5.19
CA MET A 40 -14.38 0.02 6.49
C MET A 40 -15.23 0.77 7.51
N GLY A 41 -15.15 2.11 7.55
CA GLY A 41 -15.98 2.95 8.40
C GLY A 41 -17.47 2.76 8.13
N ALA A 42 -17.86 2.73 6.85
CA ALA A 42 -19.24 2.49 6.43
C ALA A 42 -19.74 1.11 6.86
N MET A 43 -18.93 0.06 6.64
CA MET A 43 -19.26 -1.30 7.04
C MET A 43 -19.45 -1.41 8.56
N LEU A 44 -18.51 -0.86 9.34
CA LEU A 44 -18.60 -0.86 10.81
C LEU A 44 -19.79 -0.06 11.34
N PHE A 45 -20.11 1.07 10.68
CA PHE A 45 -21.31 1.85 11.02
C PHE A 45 -22.60 1.06 10.77
N LEU A 46 -22.72 0.41 9.61
CA LEU A 46 -23.89 -0.39 9.25
C LEU A 46 -24.05 -1.59 10.19
N LEU A 47 -22.98 -2.34 10.47
CA LEU A 47 -23.01 -3.46 11.40
C LEU A 47 -23.42 -3.01 12.81
N GLY A 48 -22.87 -1.88 13.28
CA GLY A 48 -23.24 -1.30 14.57
C GLY A 48 -24.70 -0.83 14.62
N PHE A 49 -25.20 -0.22 13.55
CA PHE A 49 -26.59 0.21 13.43
C PHE A 49 -27.56 -0.97 13.44
N LEU A 50 -27.26 -2.02 12.66
CA LEU A 50 -28.06 -3.25 12.63
C LEU A 50 -28.10 -3.94 13.99
N GLY A 51 -26.96 -4.03 14.68
CA GLY A 51 -26.90 -4.59 16.04
C GLY A 51 -27.72 -3.78 17.04
N CYS A 52 -27.56 -2.44 17.04
CA CYS A 52 -28.28 -1.55 17.95
C CYS A 52 -29.80 -1.56 17.68
N CYS A 53 -30.22 -1.38 16.42
CA CYS A 53 -31.64 -1.42 16.05
C CYS A 53 -32.25 -2.81 16.23
N GLY A 54 -31.50 -3.89 15.96
CA GLY A 54 -31.93 -5.26 16.19
C GLY A 54 -32.24 -5.53 17.66
N ALA A 55 -31.39 -5.04 18.57
CA ALA A 55 -31.59 -5.13 20.01
C ALA A 55 -32.79 -4.29 20.49
N ILE A 56 -32.87 -3.02 20.07
CA ILE A 56 -33.96 -2.11 20.49
C ILE A 56 -35.33 -2.59 20.00
N ARG A 57 -35.41 -3.11 18.77
CA ARG A 57 -36.68 -3.59 18.19
C ARG A 57 -37.00 -5.05 18.55
N GLU A 58 -36.17 -5.69 19.38
CA GLU A 58 -36.24 -7.13 19.70
C GLU A 58 -36.41 -8.02 18.44
N ASN A 59 -35.89 -7.56 17.31
CA ASN A 59 -36.09 -8.23 16.03
C ASN A 59 -35.03 -9.31 15.86
N LYS A 60 -35.44 -10.54 16.16
CA LYS A 60 -34.58 -11.73 16.05
C LYS A 60 -33.97 -11.90 14.65
N CYS A 61 -34.66 -11.52 13.58
CA CYS A 61 -34.12 -11.61 12.23
C CYS A 61 -32.93 -10.66 12.03
N LEU A 62 -33.03 -9.40 12.45
CA LEU A 62 -31.90 -8.45 12.34
C LEU A 62 -30.71 -8.89 13.20
N LEU A 63 -30.97 -9.39 14.41
CA LEU A 63 -29.92 -9.87 15.30
C LEU A 63 -29.21 -11.12 14.72
N LEU A 64 -29.96 -12.01 14.08
CA LEU A 64 -29.41 -13.19 13.41
C LEU A 64 -28.55 -12.80 12.20
N PHE A 65 -28.99 -11.84 11.38
CA PHE A 65 -28.15 -11.31 10.29
C PHE A 65 -26.85 -10.72 10.83
N PHE A 66 -26.92 -9.88 11.87
CA PHE A 66 -25.73 -9.33 12.52
C PHE A 66 -24.77 -10.43 13.00
N PHE A 67 -25.30 -11.45 13.68
CA PHE A 67 -24.50 -12.58 14.14
C PHE A 67 -23.85 -13.35 12.99
N MET A 68 -24.58 -13.61 11.90
CA MET A 68 -24.04 -14.30 10.73
C MET A 68 -22.91 -13.50 10.05
N PHE A 69 -23.04 -12.18 9.95
CA PHE A 69 -21.96 -11.33 9.42
C PHE A 69 -20.73 -11.35 10.31
N ILE A 70 -20.89 -11.23 11.63
CA ILE A 70 -19.78 -11.30 12.58
C ILE A 70 -19.09 -12.67 12.53
N LEU A 71 -19.87 -13.76 12.47
CA LEU A 71 -19.34 -15.11 12.34
C LEU A 71 -18.54 -15.28 11.05
N LEU A 72 -19.03 -14.76 9.92
CA LEU A 72 -18.33 -14.80 8.64
C LEU A 72 -17.01 -14.03 8.70
N ILE A 73 -17.01 -12.83 9.28
CA ILE A 73 -15.79 -12.02 9.47
C ILE A 73 -14.79 -12.78 10.34
N PHE A 74 -15.25 -13.38 11.44
CA PHE A 74 -14.39 -14.16 12.33
C PHE A 74 -13.76 -15.36 11.62
N LEU A 75 -14.53 -16.10 10.81
CA LEU A 75 -13.99 -17.22 10.03
C LEU A 75 -12.99 -16.73 8.96
N ALA A 76 -13.27 -15.59 8.31
CA ALA A 76 -12.34 -14.98 7.37
C ALA A 76 -11.03 -14.58 8.05
N GLU A 77 -11.09 -13.88 9.20
CA GLU A 77 -9.90 -13.49 9.98
C GLU A 77 -9.13 -14.71 10.48
N LEU A 78 -9.81 -15.75 10.95
CA LEU A 78 -9.19 -17.01 11.37
C LEU A 78 -8.47 -17.67 10.20
N SER A 79 -9.10 -17.76 9.03
CA SER A 79 -8.47 -18.32 7.83
C SER A 79 -7.24 -17.51 7.40
N ALA A 80 -7.33 -16.17 7.40
CA ALA A 80 -6.23 -15.29 7.09
C ALA A 80 -5.07 -15.44 8.09
N ALA A 81 -5.37 -15.57 9.38
CA ALA A 81 -4.37 -15.79 10.42
C ALA A 81 -3.67 -17.15 10.28
N ILE A 82 -4.42 -18.21 9.96
CA ILE A 82 -3.85 -19.54 9.69
C ILE A 82 -2.97 -19.51 8.44
N LEU A 83 -3.43 -18.90 7.36
CA LEU A 83 -2.63 -18.70 6.13
C LEU A 83 -1.34 -17.92 6.44
N ALA A 84 -1.43 -16.81 7.17
CA ALA A 84 -0.28 -16.02 7.57
C ALA A 84 0.72 -16.84 8.42
N PHE A 85 0.22 -17.73 9.28
CA PHE A 85 1.06 -18.61 10.09
C PHE A 85 1.76 -19.68 9.25
N ILE A 86 1.03 -20.37 8.35
CA ILE A 86 1.59 -21.42 7.48
C ILE A 86 2.62 -20.83 6.52
N PHE A 87 2.30 -19.70 5.90
CA PHE A 87 3.20 -19.04 4.97
C PHE A 87 4.28 -18.20 5.64
N ARG A 88 4.36 -18.16 6.98
CA ARG A 88 5.34 -17.33 7.69
C ARG A 88 6.79 -17.62 7.27
N GLU A 89 7.11 -18.87 6.98
CA GLU A 89 8.44 -19.28 6.50
C GLU A 89 8.64 -19.02 5.00
N ASN A 90 7.56 -18.96 4.22
CA ASN A 90 7.58 -18.66 2.80
C ASN A 90 7.57 -17.15 2.52
N LEU A 91 7.02 -16.33 3.43
CA LEU A 91 7.05 -14.87 3.36
C LEU A 91 8.39 -14.30 3.86
N THR A 92 9.49 -14.93 3.44
CA THR A 92 10.85 -14.45 3.71
C THR A 92 11.22 -13.34 2.74
N ARG A 93 12.21 -12.53 3.12
CA ARG A 93 12.80 -11.52 2.22
C ARG A 93 13.20 -12.13 0.88
N GLU A 94 13.77 -13.35 0.88
CA GLU A 94 14.13 -14.05 -0.35
C GLU A 94 12.96 -14.30 -1.30
N PHE A 95 11.80 -14.70 -0.78
CA PHE A 95 10.61 -14.91 -1.61
C PHE A 95 10.15 -13.60 -2.25
N PHE A 96 10.06 -12.53 -1.46
CA PHE A 96 9.70 -11.21 -1.97
C PHE A 96 10.72 -10.69 -2.98
N THR A 97 12.02 -10.89 -2.76
CA THR A 97 13.07 -10.51 -3.71
C THR A 97 12.94 -11.28 -5.02
N LYS A 98 12.69 -12.59 -4.97
CA LYS A 98 12.47 -13.43 -6.17
C LYS A 98 11.23 -13.00 -6.95
N GLU A 99 10.12 -12.76 -6.26
CA GLU A 99 8.88 -12.28 -6.88
C GLU A 99 9.05 -10.88 -7.47
N LEU A 100 9.73 -9.99 -6.74
CA LEU A 100 10.08 -8.65 -7.23
C LEU A 100 10.92 -8.75 -8.51
N GLN A 101 12.02 -9.51 -8.50
CA GLN A 101 12.87 -9.68 -9.69
C GLN A 101 12.14 -10.29 -10.89
N LYS A 102 11.19 -11.18 -10.64
CA LYS A 102 10.47 -11.91 -11.70
C LYS A 102 9.34 -11.09 -12.31
N HIS A 103 8.63 -10.30 -11.51
CA HIS A 103 7.39 -9.65 -11.92
C HIS A 103 7.50 -8.13 -12.06
N TYR A 104 8.57 -7.51 -11.55
CA TYR A 104 8.77 -6.07 -11.69
C TYR A 104 9.21 -5.69 -13.10
N LEU A 105 8.36 -4.95 -13.81
CA LEU A 105 8.59 -4.49 -15.18
C LEU A 105 8.92 -3.00 -15.15
N ARG A 106 10.22 -2.69 -15.14
CA ARG A 106 10.75 -1.33 -15.01
C ARG A 106 10.18 -0.30 -15.99
N ASN A 107 9.90 -0.71 -17.23
CA ASN A 107 9.46 0.19 -18.30
C ASN A 107 7.94 0.12 -18.55
N ASN A 108 7.17 -0.51 -17.66
CA ASN A 108 5.74 -0.67 -17.84
C ASN A 108 4.96 -0.15 -16.64
N ASP A 109 4.79 1.18 -16.58
CA ASP A 109 4.02 1.87 -15.54
C ASP A 109 2.52 1.46 -15.51
N THR A 110 2.04 0.73 -16.52
CA THR A 110 0.67 0.21 -16.57
C THR A 110 0.50 -1.10 -15.79
N ASP A 111 1.59 -1.78 -15.43
CA ASP A 111 1.52 -3.01 -14.67
C ASP A 111 1.20 -2.74 -13.18
N VAL A 112 0.14 -3.40 -12.69
CA VAL A 112 -0.38 -3.19 -11.33
C VAL A 112 0.66 -3.58 -10.28
N PHE A 113 1.45 -4.63 -10.53
CA PHE A 113 2.49 -5.08 -9.60
C PHE A 113 3.61 -4.04 -9.46
N SER A 114 4.11 -3.55 -10.59
CA SER A 114 5.18 -2.55 -10.65
C SER A 114 4.73 -1.20 -10.08
N SER A 115 3.50 -0.76 -10.40
CA SER A 115 2.90 0.46 -9.85
C SER A 115 2.69 0.38 -8.33
N THR A 116 2.27 -0.79 -7.82
CA THR A 116 2.13 -1.02 -6.37
C THR A 116 3.49 -0.95 -5.67
N TRP A 117 4.52 -1.60 -6.20
CA TRP A 117 5.87 -1.53 -5.66
C TRP A 117 6.45 -0.12 -5.73
N ASN A 118 6.25 0.61 -6.82
CA ASN A 118 6.65 2.02 -6.94
C ASN A 118 6.00 2.88 -5.85
N SER A 119 4.71 2.65 -5.59
CA SER A 119 3.97 3.35 -4.54
C SER A 119 4.54 3.05 -3.15
N VAL A 120 4.90 1.80 -2.85
CA VAL A 120 5.55 1.39 -1.60
C VAL A 120 6.91 2.07 -1.44
N MET A 121 7.77 1.97 -2.44
CA MET A 121 9.13 2.54 -2.41
C MET A 121 9.12 4.06 -2.21
N ILE A 122 8.23 4.78 -2.89
CA ILE A 122 8.10 6.23 -2.75
C ILE A 122 7.53 6.60 -1.38
N THR A 123 6.48 5.92 -0.91
CA THR A 123 5.78 6.30 0.34
C THR A 123 6.60 6.03 1.59
N PHE A 124 7.32 4.90 1.61
CA PHE A 124 8.15 4.51 2.75
C PHE A 124 9.60 4.95 2.59
N ALA A 125 9.92 5.71 1.54
CA ALA A 125 11.28 6.13 1.19
C ALA A 125 12.29 4.96 1.26
N CYS A 126 11.88 3.80 0.76
CA CYS A 126 12.70 2.59 0.68
C CYS A 126 12.95 2.18 -0.77
N CYS A 127 13.90 1.26 -1.00
CA CYS A 127 14.19 0.75 -2.33
C CYS A 127 14.39 -0.77 -2.26
N GLY A 128 13.57 -1.52 -3.01
CA GLY A 128 13.61 -2.98 -3.03
C GLY A 128 13.19 -3.63 -1.70
N VAL A 129 13.47 -4.91 -1.57
CA VAL A 129 13.24 -5.72 -0.36
C VAL A 129 14.44 -5.63 0.57
N ASN A 130 15.65 -5.84 0.04
CA ASN A 130 16.93 -5.76 0.75
C ASN A 130 17.70 -4.49 0.40
N GLY A 131 17.42 -3.89 -0.75
CA GLY A 131 18.11 -2.70 -1.22
C GLY A 131 17.98 -2.50 -2.73
N PRO A 132 18.62 -1.45 -3.27
CA PRO A 132 18.66 -1.16 -4.71
C PRO A 132 19.29 -2.29 -5.54
N GLU A 133 20.09 -3.14 -4.90
CA GLU A 133 20.77 -4.28 -5.54
C GLU A 133 19.77 -5.35 -6.02
N ASP A 134 18.56 -5.38 -5.46
CA ASP A 134 17.52 -6.32 -5.86
C ASP A 134 17.12 -6.14 -7.35
N PHE A 135 17.36 -4.95 -7.93
CA PHE A 135 17.04 -4.63 -9.33
C PHE A 135 18.24 -4.83 -10.29
N GLU A 136 19.42 -5.21 -9.81
CA GLU A 136 20.67 -5.21 -10.58
C GLU A 136 20.87 -6.42 -11.50
N VAL A 137 19.89 -7.31 -11.60
CA VAL A 137 20.05 -8.57 -12.35
C VAL A 137 19.58 -8.41 -13.80
N VAL A 138 20.38 -7.71 -14.61
CA VAL A 138 20.38 -7.93 -16.07
C VAL A 138 21.81 -8.29 -16.49
N PRO A 139 22.10 -9.56 -16.85
CA PRO A 139 23.38 -9.90 -17.43
C PRO A 139 23.41 -9.41 -18.88
N LEU A 140 23.77 -8.14 -19.09
CA LEU A 140 24.20 -7.66 -20.39
C LEU A 140 25.73 -7.78 -20.45
N LEU A 141 26.16 -8.63 -21.39
CA LEU A 141 27.46 -8.75 -22.05
C LEU A 141 28.72 -8.15 -21.37
N PRO A 142 29.88 -8.85 -21.42
CA PRO A 142 31.07 -8.54 -20.62
C PRO A 142 31.86 -7.28 -21.06
N TYR A 143 31.27 -6.38 -21.86
CA TYR A 143 32.01 -5.30 -22.52
C TYR A 143 31.32 -3.93 -22.61
N SER A 144 30.18 -3.74 -21.95
CA SER A 144 29.55 -2.42 -21.83
C SER A 144 29.41 -2.06 -20.36
N SER A 145 29.79 -0.82 -20.03
CA SER A 145 29.70 -0.22 -18.69
C SER A 145 28.43 -0.65 -17.96
N LEU A 146 28.62 -1.13 -16.73
CA LEU A 146 27.62 -1.52 -15.75
C LEU A 146 26.44 -0.51 -15.72
N GLU A 147 25.38 -0.75 -16.48
CA GLU A 147 24.13 0.02 -16.32
C GLU A 147 23.42 -0.49 -15.08
N ARG A 148 23.90 -0.05 -13.92
CA ARG A 148 23.28 -0.24 -12.61
C ARG A 148 22.01 0.60 -12.54
N SER A 149 21.01 0.20 -13.31
CA SER A 149 19.77 0.94 -13.44
C SER A 149 18.88 0.61 -12.24
N THR A 150 18.65 1.58 -11.35
CA THR A 150 17.74 1.46 -10.19
C THR A 150 16.44 2.23 -10.44
N PRO A 151 15.23 1.71 -10.12
CA PRO A 151 13.99 2.31 -10.60
C PRO A 151 13.83 3.76 -10.14
N GLU A 152 13.14 4.60 -10.91
CA GLU A 152 12.92 5.99 -10.51
C GLU A 152 12.18 6.14 -9.17
N ALA A 153 11.37 5.14 -8.81
CA ALA A 153 10.71 5.09 -7.51
C ALA A 153 11.69 4.94 -6.32
N CYS A 154 12.92 4.47 -6.57
CA CYS A 154 13.98 4.41 -5.58
C CYS A 154 14.75 5.74 -5.42
N CYS A 155 14.53 6.73 -6.27
CA CYS A 155 15.27 7.99 -6.19
C CYS A 155 14.70 8.91 -5.12
N LEU A 156 15.60 9.58 -4.40
CA LEU A 156 15.24 10.58 -3.41
C LEU A 156 14.49 11.74 -4.06
N ARG A 157 13.40 12.14 -3.41
CA ARG A 157 12.57 13.28 -3.79
C ARG A 157 12.61 14.31 -2.67
N GLU A 158 12.75 15.57 -3.06
CA GLU A 158 12.72 16.67 -2.10
C GLU A 158 11.28 16.87 -1.58
N LEU A 159 11.08 16.75 -0.26
CA LEU A 159 9.77 16.88 0.39
C LEU A 159 9.14 18.29 0.29
N GLN A 160 9.91 19.29 -0.15
CA GLN A 160 9.57 20.70 0.00
C GLN A 160 9.18 21.44 -1.30
N SER A 161 9.26 20.79 -2.46
CA SER A 161 8.86 21.42 -3.73
C SER A 161 7.52 20.86 -4.23
N ARG A 162 6.65 21.76 -4.73
CA ARG A 162 5.25 21.52 -5.13
C ARG A 162 5.04 20.47 -6.23
N GLU A 163 6.13 19.96 -6.81
CA GLU A 163 6.20 18.81 -7.70
C GLU A 163 7.38 18.01 -7.15
N GLY A 164 7.19 16.72 -6.83
CA GLY A 164 8.22 15.86 -6.20
C GLY A 164 9.45 15.64 -7.09
N MET A 165 10.26 16.69 -7.25
CA MET A 165 11.44 16.73 -8.08
C MET A 165 12.52 15.88 -7.43
N PHE A 166 13.20 15.11 -8.28
CA PHE A 166 14.35 14.34 -7.87
C PHE A 166 15.47 15.27 -7.44
N VAL A 167 16.18 14.91 -6.38
CA VAL A 167 17.37 15.66 -5.92
C VAL A 167 18.46 15.61 -7.00
N ASP A 168 18.76 14.41 -7.50
CA ASP A 168 19.63 14.19 -8.65
C ASP A 168 19.21 12.87 -9.33
N ARG A 169 18.41 13.00 -10.40
CA ARG A 169 17.83 11.86 -11.12
C ARG A 169 18.92 11.03 -11.82
N GLU A 170 19.88 11.69 -12.47
CA GLU A 170 20.91 11.00 -13.24
C GLU A 170 21.87 10.25 -12.31
N ALA A 171 22.33 10.89 -11.24
CA ALA A 171 23.19 10.22 -10.26
C ALA A 171 22.47 9.05 -9.56
N CYS A 172 21.18 9.20 -9.23
CA CYS A 172 20.38 8.10 -8.68
C CYS A 172 20.28 6.91 -9.64
N LEU A 173 19.91 7.17 -10.90
CA LEU A 173 19.73 6.13 -11.91
C LEU A 173 21.04 5.41 -12.25
N LEU A 174 22.19 6.07 -12.06
CA LEU A 174 23.53 5.51 -12.18
C LEU A 174 23.98 4.67 -10.96
N GLY A 175 23.16 4.60 -9.91
CA GLY A 175 23.46 3.78 -8.74
C GLY A 175 24.19 4.52 -7.60
N VAL A 176 24.23 5.86 -7.61
CA VAL A 176 24.89 6.62 -6.54
C VAL A 176 24.03 6.59 -5.28
N GLU A 177 24.51 5.88 -4.26
CA GLU A 177 23.78 5.59 -3.03
C GLU A 177 23.24 6.84 -2.30
N ARG A 178 23.92 7.99 -2.44
CA ARG A 178 23.54 9.26 -1.81
C ARG A 178 22.19 9.79 -2.30
N PHE A 179 21.77 9.39 -3.50
CA PHE A 179 20.56 9.88 -4.15
C PHE A 179 19.43 8.83 -4.18
N GLN A 180 19.57 7.76 -3.40
CA GLN A 180 18.63 6.65 -3.33
C GLN A 180 17.94 6.55 -1.96
N ASN A 181 16.69 6.12 -1.99
CA ASN A 181 15.88 5.75 -0.85
C ASN A 181 16.51 4.55 -0.11
N ARG A 182 16.61 4.63 1.22
CA ARG A 182 17.21 3.58 2.07
C ARG A 182 16.30 3.24 3.25
N GLN A 183 16.31 1.95 3.63
CA GLN A 183 15.62 1.41 4.81
C GLN A 183 16.31 1.78 6.12
#